data_AF-A0A7H1KP57-F1
#
_entry.id   AF-A0A7H1KP57-F1
#
_cell.length_a   1.000
_cell.length_b   1.000
_cell.length_c   1.000
_cell.angle_alpha   90.00
_cell.angle_beta   90.00
_cell.angle_gamma   90.00
#
_symmetry.space_group_name_H-M   'P 1'
#
loop_
_entity.id
_entity.type
_entity.pdbx_description
1 polymer ?
#
loop_
_entity_poly.entity_id
_entity_poly.type
_entity_poly.pdbx_seq_one_letter_code
_entity_poly.pdbx_strand_id
1 'polypeptide(L)' 'MTKKTKGQKKLLAKAHNQNQRVPVWAIMKTNRKVTTHPKRRHWRRNSIKD' A
#
# COMPACT_ATOMS: atom_id res chain seq x y z
N MET A 1 -14.50 15.07 12.40
CA MET A 1 -14.29 14.12 11.27
C MET A 1 -14.74 14.78 9.98
N THR A 2 -13.81 15.19 9.11
CA THR A 2 -14.15 15.80 7.83
C THR A 2 -14.96 14.82 6.98
N LYS A 3 -16.07 15.28 6.38
CA LYS A 3 -16.91 14.44 5.51
C LYS A 3 -16.13 14.12 4.23
N LYS A 4 -15.55 12.93 4.15
CA LYS A 4 -14.93 12.40 2.92
C LYS A 4 -16.01 11.81 2.00
N THR A 5 -15.91 12.07 0.70
CA THR A 5 -16.84 11.49 -0.29
C THR A 5 -16.65 9.97 -0.39
N LYS A 6 -17.66 9.26 -0.93
CA LYS A 6 -17.56 7.81 -1.16
C LYS A 6 -16.39 7.45 -2.08
N GLY A 7 -16.09 8.30 -3.07
CA GLY A 7 -14.94 8.13 -3.97
C GLY A 7 -13.61 8.18 -3.22
N GLN A 8 -13.42 9.21 -2.39
CA GLN A 8 -12.21 9.34 -1.56
C GLN A 8 -12.02 8.16 -0.62
N LYS A 9 -13.09 7.67 0.04
CA LYS A 9 -13.01 6.48 0.90
C LYS A 9 -12.53 5.24 0.13
N LYS A 10 -13.00 5.03 -1.11
CA LYS A 10 -12.54 3.91 -1.96
C LYS A 10 -11.07 4.03 -2.34
N LEU A 11 -10.61 5.24 -2.69
CA LEU A 11 -9.20 5.48 -3.01
C LEU A 11 -8.30 5.23 -1.80
N LEU A 12 -8.69 5.72 -0.62
CA LEU A 12 -7.97 5.49 0.62
C LEU A 12 -7.93 3.99 1.01
N ALA A 13 -9.06 3.28 0.87
CA ALA A 13 -9.10 1.84 1.10
C ALA A 13 -8.18 1.07 0.14
N LYS A 14 -8.16 1.45 -1.15
CA LYS A 14 -7.23 0.87 -2.13
C LYS A 14 -5.77 1.17 -1.77
N ALA A 15 -5.46 2.40 -1.36
CA ALA A 15 -4.11 2.79 -0.96
C ALA A 15 -3.66 2.02 0.30
N HIS A 16 -4.55 1.76 1.25
CA HIS A 16 -4.27 0.90 2.39
C HIS A 16 -3.94 -0.54 1.95
N ASN A 17 -4.75 -1.12 1.06
CA ASN A 17 -4.55 -2.50 0.58
C ASN A 17 -3.27 -2.66 -0.26
N GLN A 18 -2.85 -1.63 -0.99
CA GLN A 18 -1.59 -1.64 -1.72
C GLN A 18 -0.35 -1.54 -0.82
N ASN A 19 -0.49 -1.08 0.42
CA ASN A 19 0.64 -0.84 1.33
C ASN A 19 1.12 -2.11 2.07
N GLN A 20 0.69 -3.28 1.63
CA GLN A 20 1.02 -4.56 2.25
C GLN A 20 2.44 -5.01 1.90
N ARG A 21 2.99 -5.92 2.71
CA ARG A 21 4.30 -6.54 2.43
C ARG A 21 4.21 -7.51 1.24
N VAL A 22 5.36 -7.85 0.68
CA VAL A 22 5.47 -8.96 -0.29
C VAL A 22 5.09 -10.27 0.43
N PRO A 23 4.20 -11.11 -0.13
CA PRO A 23 3.84 -12.39 0.46
C PRO A 23 5.04 -13.32 0.59
N VAL A 24 5.11 -14.08 1.69
CA VAL A 24 6.26 -14.96 2.00
C VAL A 24 6.50 -16.00 0.90
N TRP A 25 5.44 -16.59 0.35
CA TRP A 25 5.56 -17.56 -0.74
C TRP A 25 6.20 -16.95 -2.00
N ALA A 26 5.97 -15.67 -2.30
CA ALA A 26 6.57 -15.01 -3.45
C ALA A 26 8.06 -14.74 -3.23
N ILE A 27 8.46 -14.44 -2.00
CA ILE A 27 9.88 -14.31 -1.61
C ILE A 27 10.60 -15.65 -1.80
N MET A 28 9.98 -16.75 -1.33
CA MET A 28 10.54 -18.10 -1.49
C MET A 28 10.64 -18.50 -2.96
N LYS A 29 9.57 -18.30 -3.74
CA LYS A 29 9.51 -18.61 -5.18
C LYS A 29 10.58 -17.88 -5.99
N THR A 30 10.94 -16.67 -5.57
CA THR A 30 11.90 -15.82 -6.30
C THR A 30 13.33 -15.92 -5.76
N ASN A 31 13.63 -16.86 -4.85
CA ASN A 31 14.94 -16.97 -4.19
C ASN A 31 15.40 -15.63 -3.60
N ARG A 32 14.48 -14.92 -2.93
CA ARG A 32 14.71 -13.60 -2.32
C ARG A 32 15.10 -12.48 -3.30
N LYS A 33 14.86 -12.63 -4.61
CA LYS A 33 15.01 -11.52 -5.57
C LYS A 33 13.96 -10.41 -5.35
N VAL A 34 12.78 -10.76 -4.85
CA VAL A 34 11.72 -9.80 -4.54
C VAL A 34 11.39 -9.87 -3.05
N THR A 35 12.04 -9.03 -2.24
CA THR A 35 11.88 -8.99 -0.78
C THR A 35 11.09 -7.78 -0.29
N THR A 36 11.13 -6.67 -1.02
CA THR A 36 10.51 -5.41 -0.62
C THR A 36 9.51 -4.93 -1.66
N HIS A 37 8.49 -4.19 -1.21
CA HIS A 37 7.51 -3.57 -2.09
C HIS A 37 7.91 -2.11 -2.36
N PRO A 38 8.28 -1.74 -3.61
CA PRO A 38 8.82 -0.41 -3.91
C PRO A 38 7.78 0.71 -3.75
N LYS A 39 6.48 0.41 -3.83
CA LYS A 39 5.39 1.40 -3.63
C LYS A 39 4.85 1.44 -2.20
N ARG A 40 5.59 0.86 -1.23
CA ARG A 40 5.24 0.95 0.19
C ARG A 40 5.33 2.41 0.64
N ARG A 41 4.31 2.86 1.36
CA ARG A 41 4.11 4.25 1.77
C ARG A 41 3.98 4.38 3.28
N HIS A 42 4.49 5.48 3.82
CA HIS A 42 4.31 5.84 5.22
C HIS A 42 3.47 7.11 5.32
N TRP A 43 2.42 7.11 6.16
CA TRP A 43 1.44 8.20 6.26
C TRP A 43 2.06 9.58 6.57
N ARG A 44 3.18 9.61 7.31
CA ARG A 44 3.90 10.84 7.67
C ARG A 44 4.92 11.29 6.63
N ARG A 45 5.47 10.37 5.84
CA ARG A 45 6.56 10.67 4.88
C ARG A 45 6.05 10.85 3.46
N ASN A 46 4.93 10.21 3.12
CA ASN A 46 4.36 10.21 1.79
C ASN A 46 2.93 10.76 1.86
N SER A 47 2.62 11.71 1.00
CA SER A 47 1.25 12.21 0.84
C SER A 47 0.49 11.36 -0.19
N ILE A 48 -0.76 11.02 0.12
CA ILE A 48 -1.70 10.46 -0.84
C ILE A 48 -2.43 11.65 -1.45
N LYS A 49 -2.36 11.82 -2.77
CA LYS A 49 -3.17 12.82 -3.46
C LYS A 49 -4.62 12.34 -3.40
N ASP A 50 -5.42 13.08 -2.62
CA ASP A 50 -6.88 12.92 -2.48
C ASP A 50 -7.63 13.73 -3.54
#